data_AF-A0A8J8AM19-F1
#
_entry.id   AF-A0A8J8AM19-F1
#
_cell.length_a   1.000
_cell.length_b   1.000
_cell.length_c   1.000
_cell.angle_alpha   90.00
_cell.angle_beta   90.00
_cell.angle_gamma   90.00
#
_symmetry.space_group_name_H-M   'P 1'
#
loop_
_entity.id
_entity.type
_entity.pdbx_description
1 polymer ?
#
loop_
_entity_poly.entity_id
_entity_poly.type
_entity_poly.pdbx_seq_one_letter_code
_entity_poly.pdbx_strand_id
1 'polypeptide(L)'
;MIRPTSLARLFSALFAFALLAAAIPASAAVNDEQLAAAVAKLEKAGVVTDASYWLANAKRNQTCDGEKVGALIIAGAKRQGGKAGDLDGALKHLVRRRVITKTEYWETNAVAGKACAGGQVGSLISRLASTTK
;
A
#
# COMPACT_ATOMS: atom_id res chain seq x y z
N MET A 1 -49.67 -60.02 9.03
CA MET A 1 -49.89 -58.55 9.12
C MET A 1 -48.56 -57.85 8.79
N ILE A 2 -48.63 -56.84 7.92
CA ILE A 2 -47.58 -55.90 7.47
C ILE A 2 -46.62 -56.43 6.37
N ARG A 3 -46.87 -55.91 5.15
CA ARG A 3 -46.11 -56.01 3.89
C ARG A 3 -45.02 -54.91 3.82
N PRO A 4 -44.39 -54.59 2.67
CA PRO A 4 -43.13 -55.16 2.20
C PRO A 4 -42.07 -54.07 1.92
N THR A 5 -40.90 -54.52 1.47
CA THR A 5 -39.88 -53.81 0.69
C THR A 5 -40.31 -52.51 -0.01
N SER A 6 -39.57 -51.42 0.22
CA SER A 6 -39.53 -50.28 -0.71
C SER A 6 -38.08 -49.87 -0.97
N LEU A 7 -37.60 -50.41 -2.09
CA LEU A 7 -36.54 -49.89 -2.93
C LEU A 7 -36.93 -48.46 -3.37
N ALA A 8 -36.18 -47.44 -2.97
CA ALA A 8 -36.19 -46.15 -3.64
C ALA A 8 -34.84 -45.47 -3.43
N ARG A 9 -33.79 -46.09 -3.99
CA ARG A 9 -32.62 -45.33 -4.43
C ARG A 9 -33.08 -44.45 -5.58
N LEU A 10 -33.17 -43.15 -5.36
CA LEU A 10 -33.12 -42.16 -6.44
C LEU A 10 -32.46 -40.90 -5.89
N PHE A 11 -31.14 -40.89 -6.07
CA PHE A 11 -30.32 -39.70 -6.29
C PHE A 11 -31.11 -38.69 -7.16
N SER A 12 -31.34 -37.49 -6.64
CA SER A 12 -31.59 -36.32 -7.48
C SER A 12 -31.03 -35.09 -6.78
N ALA A 13 -29.72 -34.94 -7.00
CA ALA A 13 -29.01 -33.70 -6.84
C ALA A 13 -29.57 -32.68 -7.83
N LEU A 14 -30.19 -31.61 -7.32
CA LEU A 14 -30.37 -30.35 -8.03
C LEU A 14 -30.01 -29.23 -7.07
N PHE A 15 -28.71 -29.19 -6.78
CA PHE A 15 -28.05 -28.06 -6.13
C PHE A 15 -27.95 -26.95 -7.19
N ALA A 16 -29.01 -26.15 -7.35
CA ALA A 16 -29.00 -24.99 -8.22
C ALA A 16 -28.22 -23.85 -7.55
N PHE A 17 -26.91 -24.04 -7.45
CA PHE A 17 -25.95 -23.02 -7.02
C PHE A 17 -25.58 -22.19 -8.25
N ALA A 18 -26.37 -21.16 -8.54
CA ALA A 18 -26.06 -20.18 -9.57
C ALA A 18 -26.33 -18.77 -9.05
N LEU A 19 -25.72 -18.43 -7.91
CA LEU A 19 -25.42 -17.04 -7.58
C LEU A 19 -23.92 -16.86 -7.78
N LEU A 20 -23.51 -16.67 -9.04
CA LEU A 20 -22.13 -16.33 -9.35
C LEU A 20 -21.89 -14.92 -8.79
N ALA A 21 -21.29 -14.88 -7.61
CA ALA A 21 -20.88 -13.67 -6.92
C ALA A 21 -19.94 -12.85 -7.81
N ALA A 22 -20.42 -11.70 -8.27
CA ALA A 22 -19.53 -10.61 -8.65
C ALA A 22 -18.92 -10.07 -7.35
N ALA A 23 -17.82 -10.67 -6.92
CA ALA A 23 -16.97 -10.12 -5.86
C ALA A 23 -16.28 -8.86 -6.42
N ILE A 24 -16.94 -7.71 -6.26
CA ILE A 24 -16.40 -6.40 -6.60
C ILE A 24 -15.13 -6.17 -5.76
N PRO A 25 -13.99 -5.77 -6.35
CA PRO A 25 -12.77 -5.47 -5.59
C PRO A 25 -12.88 -4.10 -4.90
N ALA A 26 -13.88 -3.93 -4.03
CA ALA A 26 -14.10 -2.70 -3.27
C ALA A 26 -12.86 -2.33 -2.42
N SER A 27 -12.13 -3.33 -1.92
CA SER A 27 -10.93 -3.12 -1.11
C SER A 27 -9.76 -2.53 -1.90
N ALA A 28 -9.64 -2.81 -3.21
CA ALA A 28 -8.55 -2.23 -4.03
C ALA A 28 -8.83 -0.76 -4.35
N ALA A 29 -10.09 -0.43 -4.68
CA ALA A 29 -10.50 0.93 -4.98
C ALA A 29 -10.32 1.89 -3.79
N VAL A 30 -10.66 1.44 -2.57
CA VAL A 30 -10.49 2.24 -1.35
C VAL A 30 -9.01 2.56 -1.08
N ASN A 31 -8.09 1.63 -1.35
CA ASN A 31 -6.66 1.87 -1.16
C ASN A 31 -6.11 2.88 -2.17
N ASP A 32 -6.59 2.84 -3.42
CA ASP A 32 -6.17 3.75 -4.48
C ASP A 32 -6.65 5.18 -4.22
N GLU A 33 -7.87 5.36 -3.73
CA GLU A 33 -8.41 6.67 -3.36
C GLU A 33 -7.67 7.28 -2.15
N GLN A 34 -7.38 6.46 -1.13
CA GLN A 34 -6.56 6.88 0.01
C GLN A 34 -5.14 7.28 -0.41
N LEU A 35 -4.53 6.54 -1.33
CA LEU A 35 -3.24 6.88 -1.89
C LEU A 35 -3.30 8.20 -2.66
N ALA A 36 -4.33 8.40 -3.50
CA ALA A 36 -4.54 9.64 -4.23
C ALA A 36 -4.68 10.86 -3.32
N ALA A 37 -5.49 10.74 -2.27
CA ALA A 37 -5.64 11.81 -1.27
C ALA A 37 -4.32 12.11 -0.55
N ALA A 38 -3.55 11.08 -0.18
CA ALA A 38 -2.25 11.24 0.46
C ALA A 38 -1.23 11.91 -0.46
N VAL A 39 -1.15 11.47 -1.72
CA VAL A 39 -0.26 12.06 -2.73
C VAL A 39 -0.61 13.52 -2.97
N ALA A 40 -1.88 13.85 -3.18
CA ALA A 40 -2.33 15.23 -3.37
C ALA A 40 -1.99 16.12 -2.16
N LYS A 41 -2.11 15.59 -0.93
CA LYS A 41 -1.72 16.32 0.28
C LYS A 41 -0.21 16.56 0.33
N LEU A 42 0.60 15.56 0.00
CA LEU A 42 2.07 15.68 0.01
C LEU A 42 2.60 16.56 -1.14
N GLU A 43 1.92 16.57 -2.28
CA GLU A 43 2.22 17.48 -3.40
C GLU A 43 1.98 18.94 -3.00
N LYS A 44 0.83 19.24 -2.39
CA LYS A 44 0.55 20.57 -1.81
C LYS A 44 1.56 20.99 -0.75
N ALA A 45 2.13 20.03 -0.02
CA ALA A 45 3.16 20.26 0.99
C ALA A 45 4.59 20.34 0.41
N GLY A 46 4.76 20.18 -0.91
CA GLY A 46 6.06 20.20 -1.59
C GLY A 46 6.95 18.98 -1.30
N VAL A 47 6.38 17.88 -0.81
CA VAL A 47 7.10 16.63 -0.52
C VAL A 47 7.14 15.71 -1.74
N VAL A 48 6.11 15.76 -2.59
CA VAL A 48 5.99 14.99 -3.83
C VAL A 48 5.97 15.94 -5.01
N THR A 49 6.72 15.63 -6.06
CA THR A 49 6.77 16.41 -7.32
C THR A 49 6.14 15.69 -8.50
N ASP A 50 6.20 14.35 -8.56
CA ASP A 50 5.63 13.53 -9.63
C ASP A 50 4.41 12.74 -9.15
N ALA A 51 3.27 13.39 -8.91
CA ALA A 51 2.07 12.72 -8.38
C ALA A 51 1.65 11.49 -9.20
N SER A 52 1.64 11.60 -10.53
CA SER A 52 1.29 10.52 -11.45
C SER A 52 2.20 9.29 -11.32
N TYR A 53 3.49 9.50 -11.02
CA TYR A 53 4.43 8.40 -10.80
C TYR A 53 4.03 7.58 -9.57
N TRP A 54 3.73 8.23 -8.45
CA TRP A 54 3.35 7.55 -7.22
C TRP A 54 2.01 6.85 -7.35
N LEU A 55 1.05 7.45 -8.06
CA LEU A 55 -0.25 6.82 -8.30
C LEU A 55 -0.16 5.60 -9.22
N ALA A 56 0.83 5.52 -10.10
CA ALA A 56 1.05 4.33 -10.92
C ALA A 56 1.83 3.23 -10.16
N ASN A 57 2.82 3.61 -9.35
CA ASN A 57 3.85 2.69 -8.87
C ASN A 57 3.76 2.35 -7.37
N ALA A 58 3.22 3.24 -6.52
CA ALA A 58 3.13 3.03 -5.06
C ALA A 58 1.92 2.17 -4.66
N LYS A 59 1.66 1.11 -5.43
CA LYS A 59 0.54 0.19 -5.27
C LYS A 59 1.02 -1.23 -4.95
N ARG A 60 0.12 -2.06 -4.43
CA ARG A 60 0.43 -3.49 -4.20
C ARG A 60 0.84 -4.15 -5.54
N ASN A 61 1.86 -5.02 -5.48
CA ASN A 61 2.44 -5.73 -6.63
C ASN A 61 3.12 -4.84 -7.68
N GLN A 62 3.28 -3.55 -7.42
CA GLN A 62 4.11 -2.66 -8.23
C GLN A 62 5.46 -2.43 -7.56
N THR A 63 6.37 -1.77 -8.26
CA THR A 63 7.70 -1.40 -7.74
C THR A 63 7.94 0.09 -7.92
N CYS A 64 8.63 0.69 -6.96
CA CYS A 64 9.11 2.05 -7.05
C CYS A 64 10.63 2.04 -7.17
N ASP A 65 11.15 3.03 -7.88
CA ASP A 65 12.57 3.30 -8.00
C ASP A 65 13.12 3.71 -6.64
N GLY A 66 14.21 3.07 -6.23
CA GLY A 66 14.81 3.26 -4.92
C GLY A 66 15.32 4.70 -4.73
N GLU A 67 15.88 5.32 -5.76
CA GLU A 67 16.39 6.69 -5.70
C GLU A 67 15.25 7.70 -5.47
N LYS A 68 14.15 7.55 -6.21
CA LYS A 68 12.93 8.35 -6.02
C LYS A 68 12.37 8.18 -4.60
N VAL A 69 12.37 6.96 -4.07
CA VAL A 69 11.91 6.69 -2.70
C VAL A 69 12.84 7.30 -1.66
N GLY A 70 14.16 7.25 -1.88
CA GLY A 70 15.14 7.90 -1.01
C GLY A 70 14.93 9.41 -0.94
N ALA A 71 14.73 10.05 -2.11
CA ALA A 71 14.39 11.46 -2.20
C ALA A 71 13.08 11.80 -1.48
N LEU A 72 12.04 10.97 -1.63
CA LEU A 72 10.76 11.12 -0.93
C LEU A 72 10.93 11.08 0.60
N ILE A 73 11.74 10.15 1.11
CA ILE A 73 12.01 10.00 2.55
C ILE A 73 12.70 11.26 3.09
N ILE A 74 13.71 11.76 2.38
CA ILE A 74 14.42 12.98 2.75
C ILE A 74 13.48 14.20 2.74
N ALA A 75 12.69 14.37 1.68
CA ALA A 75 11.73 15.46 1.58
C ALA A 75 10.67 15.40 2.70
N GLY A 76 10.14 14.20 2.98
CA GLY A 76 9.19 13.96 4.06
C GLY A 76 9.78 14.30 5.43
N ALA A 77 11.02 13.88 5.70
CA ALA A 77 11.71 14.20 6.96
C ALA A 77 11.93 15.71 7.11
N LYS A 78 12.37 16.41 6.06
CA LYS A 78 12.54 17.87 6.04
C LYS A 78 11.23 18.59 6.32
N ARG A 79 10.13 18.17 5.70
CA ARG A 79 8.79 18.75 5.95
C ARG A 79 8.35 18.58 7.40
N GLN A 80 8.82 17.55 8.10
CA GLN A 80 8.57 17.35 9.52
C GLN A 80 9.57 18.06 10.46
N GLY A 81 10.37 18.99 9.93
CA GLY A 81 11.35 19.77 10.68
C GLY A 81 12.66 19.03 10.95
N GLY A 82 12.91 17.92 10.24
CA GLY A 82 14.20 17.24 10.29
C GLY A 82 15.29 18.04 9.57
N LYS A 83 16.49 18.10 10.14
CA LYS A 83 17.67 18.73 9.51
C LYS A 83 18.48 17.76 8.63
N ALA A 84 17.91 16.61 8.28
CA ALA A 84 18.63 15.57 7.56
C ALA A 84 18.98 16.02 6.13
N GLY A 85 20.28 15.96 5.82
CA GLY A 85 20.81 16.18 4.46
C GLY A 85 20.83 14.90 3.62
N ASP A 86 20.71 13.73 4.26
CA ASP A 86 20.89 12.41 3.67
C ASP A 86 19.79 11.43 4.11
N LEU A 87 19.82 10.23 3.52
CA LEU A 87 18.84 9.18 3.77
C LEU A 87 18.90 8.67 5.22
N ASP A 88 20.09 8.42 5.76
CA ASP A 88 20.27 7.91 7.13
C ASP A 88 19.69 8.87 8.18
N GLY A 89 20.02 10.16 8.09
CA GLY A 89 19.47 11.17 9.00
C GLY A 89 17.95 11.29 8.86
N ALA A 90 17.42 11.17 7.64
CA ALA A 90 15.99 11.24 7.39
C ALA A 90 15.26 10.04 8.02
N LEU A 91 15.79 8.83 7.86
CA LEU A 91 15.24 7.62 8.46
C LEU A 91 15.24 7.70 9.99
N LYS A 92 16.35 8.13 10.60
CA LYS A 92 16.43 8.35 12.06
C LYS A 92 15.39 9.36 12.56
N HIS A 93 15.18 10.44 11.80
CA HIS A 93 14.15 11.44 12.13
C HIS A 93 12.74 10.84 12.04
N LEU A 94 12.43 10.12 10.96
CA LEU A 94 11.11 9.52 10.75
C LEU A 94 10.80 8.42 11.77
N VAL A 95 11.80 7.66 12.24
CA VAL A 95 11.64 6.72 13.36
C VAL A 95 11.28 7.46 14.65
N ARG A 96 12.02 8.54 14.98
CA ARG A 96 11.75 9.34 16.18
C ARG A 96 10.34 9.94 16.16
N ARG A 97 9.86 10.31 14.98
CA ARG A 97 8.50 10.82 14.73
C ARG A 97 7.44 9.72 14.62
N ARG A 98 7.83 8.45 14.74
CA ARG A 98 6.96 7.25 14.62
C ARG A 98 6.24 7.14 13.29
N VAL A 99 6.81 7.71 12.22
CA VAL A 99 6.29 7.58 10.84
C VAL A 99 6.65 6.21 10.27
N ILE A 100 7.87 5.74 10.58
CA ILE A 100 8.34 4.39 10.28
C ILE A 100 8.84 3.74 11.56
N THR A 101 8.87 2.42 11.61
CA THR A 101 9.31 1.67 12.80
C THR A 101 10.76 1.25 12.71
N LYS A 102 11.22 0.94 11.50
CA LYS A 102 12.48 0.26 11.19
C LYS A 102 13.13 0.88 9.96
N THR A 103 14.45 0.91 9.91
CA THR A 103 15.21 1.60 8.85
C THR A 103 15.85 0.65 7.85
N GLU A 104 16.09 -0.60 8.23
CA GLU A 104 16.95 -1.56 7.50
C GLU A 104 16.44 -1.81 6.07
N TYR A 105 15.11 -1.92 5.92
CA TYR A 105 14.48 -2.06 4.61
C TYR A 105 14.77 -0.87 3.70
N TRP A 106 14.69 0.35 4.24
CA TRP A 106 14.86 1.57 3.47
C TRP A 106 16.32 1.85 3.16
N GLU A 107 17.23 1.61 4.11
CA GLU A 107 18.68 1.73 3.90
C GLU A 107 19.15 0.85 2.74
N THR A 108 18.57 -0.35 2.61
CA THR A 108 18.95 -1.31 1.57
C THR A 108 18.32 -1.00 0.22
N ASN A 109 17.06 -0.53 0.19
CA ASN A 109 16.25 -0.50 -1.03
C ASN A 109 15.93 0.90 -1.55
N ALA A 110 15.98 1.94 -0.72
CA ALA A 110 15.68 3.33 -1.08
C ALA A 110 16.94 4.08 -1.56
N VAL A 111 17.73 3.42 -2.40
CA VAL A 111 19.00 3.93 -2.96
C VAL A 111 19.04 3.69 -4.47
N ALA A 112 19.94 4.38 -5.17
CA ALA A 112 20.07 4.27 -6.63
C ALA A 112 20.31 2.83 -7.11
N GLY A 113 19.66 2.46 -8.21
CA GLY A 113 19.75 1.12 -8.80
C GLY A 113 19.04 0.01 -8.02
N LYS A 114 18.28 0.34 -6.97
CA LYS A 114 17.43 -0.58 -6.21
C LYS A 114 15.95 -0.27 -6.44
N ALA A 115 15.10 -1.15 -5.92
CA ALA A 115 13.65 -0.99 -6.01
C ALA A 115 12.99 -1.22 -4.65
N CYS A 116 11.95 -0.44 -4.37
CA CYS A 116 11.08 -0.64 -3.24
C CYS A 116 9.76 -1.27 -3.68
N ALA A 117 9.16 -2.08 -2.81
CA ALA A 117 7.84 -2.65 -3.06
C ALA A 117 6.78 -1.55 -2.97
N GLY A 118 5.98 -1.40 -4.01
CA GLY A 118 4.99 -0.32 -4.13
C GLY A 118 4.01 -0.27 -2.95
N GLY A 119 3.60 -1.43 -2.42
CA GLY A 119 2.73 -1.48 -1.23
C GLY A 119 3.38 -0.93 0.05
N GLN A 120 4.70 -1.11 0.22
CA GLN A 120 5.45 -0.51 1.34
C GLN A 120 5.55 1.00 1.16
N VAL A 121 5.81 1.45 -0.07
CA VAL A 121 5.90 2.86 -0.42
C VAL A 121 4.55 3.57 -0.28
N GLY A 122 3.45 2.96 -0.73
CA GLY A 122 2.10 3.48 -0.54
C GLY A 122 1.77 3.67 0.94
N SER A 123 2.11 2.69 1.77
CA SER A 123 1.96 2.79 3.23
C SER A 123 2.81 3.91 3.83
N LEU A 124 4.04 4.11 3.34
CA LEU A 124 4.90 5.23 3.75
C LEU A 124 4.28 6.58 3.38
N ILE A 125 3.81 6.73 2.14
CA ILE A 125 3.13 7.95 1.64
C ILE A 125 1.93 8.28 2.52
N SER A 126 1.07 7.31 2.83
CA SER A 126 -0.08 7.53 3.70
C SER A 126 0.32 8.01 5.10
N ARG A 127 1.38 7.45 5.70
CA ARG A 127 1.89 7.87 7.02
C ARG A 127 2.56 9.25 6.98
N LEU A 128 3.29 9.56 5.93
CA LEU A 128 3.83 10.91 5.73
C LEU A 128 2.71 11.93 5.59
N ALA A 129 1.67 11.61 4.81
CA ALA A 129 0.53 12.49 4.62
C ALA A 129 -0.26 12.72 5.93
N SER A 130 -0.46 11.69 6.76
CA SER A 130 -1.17 11.82 8.03
C SER A 130 -0.41 12.66 9.06
N THR A 131 0.92 12.67 9.00
CA THR A 131 1.79 13.41 9.93
C THR A 131 2.21 14.80 9.43
N THR A 132 1.97 15.09 8.15
CA THR A 132 2.21 16.41 7.55
C THR A 132 1.03 17.34 7.86
N LYS A 133 1.34 18.48 8.49
CA LYS A 133 0.39 19.58 8.75
C LYS A 133 0.37 20.56 7.59
#